data_AF-A0A438IA54-F1
#
_entry.id   AF-A0A438IA54-F1
#
_cell.length_a   1.000
_cell.length_b   1.000
_cell.length_c   1.000
_cell.angle_alpha   90.00
_cell.angle_beta   90.00
_cell.angle_gamma   90.00
#
_symmetry.space_group_name_H-M   'P 1'
#
loop_
_entity.id
_entity.type
_entity.pdbx_description
1 polymer ?
#
loop_
_entity_poly.entity_id
_entity_poly.type
_entity_poly.pdbx_seq_one_letter_code
_entity_poly.pdbx_strand_id
1 'polypeptide(L)' 'MAAHQCSLLLGLLILVSSLAWTEPVKAASFNRSSFPAGFIFGTASASYQYEGAAKEGGRGPSIWDTFSHKYPGLSLS' A
#
# COMPACT_ATOMS: atom_id res chain seq x y z
N MET A 1 -40.83 28.21 31.53
CA MET A 1 -40.55 27.17 30.51
C MET A 1 -39.19 27.36 29.82
N ALA A 2 -38.76 28.58 29.48
CA ALA A 2 -37.49 28.82 28.76
C ALA A 2 -36.19 28.37 29.49
N ALA A 3 -36.11 28.52 30.82
CA ALA A 3 -34.90 28.15 31.58
C ALA A 3 -34.60 26.65 31.57
N HIS A 4 -35.66 25.81 31.58
CA HIS A 4 -35.52 24.35 31.59
C HIS A 4 -35.07 23.81 30.23
N GLN A 5 -35.49 24.45 29.13
CA GLN A 5 -35.02 24.16 27.77
C GLN A 5 -33.55 24.55 27.58
N CYS A 6 -33.11 25.66 28.17
CA CYS A 6 -31.71 26.08 28.07
C CYS A 6 -30.75 25.10 28.76
N SER A 7 -31.11 24.60 29.96
CA SER A 7 -30.32 23.60 30.68
C SER A 7 -30.22 22.25 29.95
N LEU A 8 -31.30 21.83 29.27
CA LEU A 8 -31.29 20.60 28.47
C LEU A 8 -30.43 20.74 27.21
N LEU A 9 -30.46 21.90 26.54
CA LEU A 9 -29.63 22.17 25.37
C LEU A 9 -28.15 22.25 25.73
N LEU A 10 -27.81 22.92 26.85
CA LEU A 10 -26.45 22.97 27.37
C LEU A 10 -25.95 21.57 27.74
N GLY A 11 -26.77 20.75 28.40
CA GLY A 11 -26.43 19.36 28.73
C GLY A 11 -26.21 18.50 27.48
N LEU A 12 -27.06 18.64 26.46
CA LEU A 12 -26.92 17.93 25.19
C LEU A 12 -25.65 18.36 24.44
N LEU A 13 -25.33 19.66 24.43
CA LEU A 13 -24.11 20.18 23.81
C LEU A 13 -22.85 19.66 24.50
N ILE A 14 -22.85 19.54 25.84
CA ILE A 14 -21.73 18.97 26.61
C ILE A 14 -21.59 17.47 26.36
N LEU A 15 -22.70 16.73 26.25
CA LEU A 15 -22.68 15.31 25.91
C LEU A 15 -22.14 15.09 24.50
N VAL A 16 -22.65 15.84 23.52
CA VAL A 16 -22.23 15.74 22.12
C VAL A 16 -20.76 16.13 21.96
N SER A 17 -20.30 17.18 22.65
CA SER A 17 -18.88 17.54 22.61
C SER A 17 -18.03 16.42 23.23
N SER A 18 -18.37 15.93 24.42
CA SER A 18 -17.65 14.85 25.11
C SER A 18 -17.55 13.55 24.28
N LEU A 19 -18.60 13.19 23.54
CA LEU A 19 -18.62 12.03 22.64
C LEU A 19 -17.81 12.25 21.35
N ALA A 20 -17.57 13.50 20.95
CA ALA A 20 -16.82 13.86 19.75
C ALA A 20 -15.30 13.96 19.99
N TRP A 21 -14.83 13.95 21.24
CA TRP A 21 -13.40 13.88 21.56
C TRP A 21 -12.90 12.45 21.37
N THR A 22 -12.58 12.12 20.13
CA THR A 22 -11.75 10.95 19.81
C THR A 22 -10.36 11.46 19.47
N GLU A 23 -9.42 11.29 20.40
CA GLU A 23 -8.02 11.58 20.12
C GLU A 23 -7.57 10.70 18.95
N PRO A 24 -6.98 11.26 17.87
CA PRO A 24 -6.49 10.45 16.78
C PRO A 24 -5.40 9.52 17.33
N VAL A 25 -5.60 8.21 17.20
CA VAL A 25 -4.58 7.22 17.58
C VAL A 25 -3.31 7.53 16.80
N LYS A 26 -2.26 7.94 17.51
CA LYS A 26 -0.97 8.23 16.90
C LYS A 26 -0.38 6.91 16.42
N ALA A 27 -0.44 6.68 15.11
CA ALA A 27 0.17 5.52 14.50
C ALA A 27 1.66 5.48 14.89
N ALA A 28 2.09 4.34 15.44
CA ALA A 28 3.50 4.14 15.73
C ALA A 28 4.31 4.27 14.43
N SER A 29 5.44 4.97 14.48
CA SER A 29 6.32 5.08 13.32
C SER A 29 6.91 3.71 13.02
N PHE A 30 6.48 3.09 11.92
CA PHE A 30 7.09 1.89 11.38
C PHE A 30 8.22 2.28 10.43
N ASN A 31 9.47 2.00 10.83
CA ASN A 31 10.64 2.43 10.08
C ASN A 31 11.78 1.41 10.22
N ARG A 32 12.98 1.75 9.73
CA ARG A 32 14.14 0.84 9.70
C ARG A 32 14.57 0.34 11.08
N SER A 33 14.32 1.11 12.15
CA SER A 33 14.63 0.70 13.53
C SER A 33 13.72 -0.40 14.05
N SER A 34 12.61 -0.70 13.36
CA SER A 34 11.74 -1.83 13.66
C SER A 34 12.35 -3.19 13.25
N PHE A 35 13.51 -3.19 12.58
CA PHE A 35 14.22 -4.39 12.11
C PHE A 35 15.58 -4.52 12.81
N PRO A 36 16.16 -5.73 12.93
CA PRO A 36 17.49 -5.93 13.49
C PRO A 36 18.57 -5.08 12.79
N ALA A 37 19.60 -4.69 13.54
CA ALA A 37 20.76 -4.01 12.96
C ALA A 37 21.38 -4.88 11.86
N GLY A 38 21.61 -4.27 10.70
CA GLY A 38 22.16 -4.97 9.53
C GLY A 38 21.11 -5.66 8.65
N PHE A 39 19.81 -5.51 8.92
CA PHE A 39 18.78 -6.02 8.01
C PHE A 39 18.92 -5.40 6.61
N ILE A 40 19.06 -6.27 5.59
CA ILE A 40 19.24 -5.85 4.20
C ILE A 40 17.87 -5.72 3.54
N PHE A 41 17.55 -4.50 3.13
CA PHE A 41 16.46 -4.23 2.19
C PHE A 41 17.04 -4.12 0.79
N GLY A 42 16.44 -4.79 -0.18
CA GLY A 42 16.89 -4.80 -1.56
C GLY A 42 15.75 -4.82 -2.55
N THR A 43 16.11 -4.83 -3.83
CA THR A 43 15.19 -4.98 -4.96
C THR A 43 15.62 -6.19 -5.80
N ALA A 44 14.72 -6.73 -6.61
CA ALA A 44 14.97 -7.85 -7.49
C ALA A 44 14.35 -7.61 -8.87
N SER A 45 14.95 -8.21 -9.89
CA SER A 45 14.46 -8.21 -11.27
C SER A 45 14.65 -9.59 -11.91
N ALA A 46 14.04 -9.82 -13.08
CA ALA A 46 14.23 -11.03 -13.87
C ALA A 46 14.70 -10.68 -15.29
N SER A 47 15.59 -11.51 -15.84
CA SER A 47 16.27 -11.26 -17.12
C SER A 47 15.29 -11.02 -18.27
N TYR A 48 14.33 -11.92 -18.49
CA TYR A 48 13.35 -11.79 -19.58
C TYR A 48 12.47 -10.53 -19.46
N GLN A 49 12.22 -10.07 -18.23
CA GLN A 49 11.40 -8.88 -17.98
C GLN A 49 12.16 -7.58 -18.22
N TYR A 50 13.50 -7.57 -18.09
CA TYR A 50 14.27 -6.33 -18.03
C TYR A 50 15.36 -6.20 -19.10
N GLU A 51 16.09 -7.28 -19.41
CA GLU A 51 17.29 -7.19 -20.27
C GLU A 51 16.95 -6.86 -21.74
N GLY A 52 15.83 -7.37 -22.26
CA GLY A 52 15.48 -7.23 -23.67
C GLY A 52 16.46 -8.01 -24.57
N ALA A 53 16.90 -7.38 -25.68
CA ALA A 53 17.94 -7.87 -26.58
C ALA A 53 17.80 -9.37 -26.97
N ALA A 54 16.56 -9.82 -27.15
CA ALA A 54 16.24 -11.26 -27.20
C ALA A 54 16.85 -12.03 -28.38
N LYS A 55 17.36 -11.32 -29.40
CA LYS A 55 18.01 -11.88 -30.60
C LYS A 55 19.42 -11.32 -30.83
N GLU A 56 20.02 -10.70 -29.82
CA GLU A 56 21.32 -10.04 -29.93
C GLU A 56 22.38 -10.77 -29.10
N GLY A 57 23.66 -10.41 -29.29
CA GLY A 57 24.76 -10.86 -28.41
C GLY A 57 25.01 -12.38 -28.38
N GLY A 58 24.51 -13.14 -29.35
CA GLY A 58 24.62 -14.60 -29.37
C GLY A 58 23.71 -15.32 -28.37
N ARG A 59 22.73 -14.64 -27.77
CA ARG A 59 21.73 -15.25 -26.88
C ARG A 59 20.88 -16.28 -27.65
N GLY A 60 20.75 -17.48 -27.09
CA GLY A 60 19.83 -18.51 -27.58
C GLY A 60 18.37 -18.25 -27.15
N PRO A 61 17.38 -18.81 -27.87
CA PRO A 61 15.98 -18.66 -27.52
C PRO A 61 15.65 -19.34 -26.18
N SER A 62 14.83 -18.68 -25.37
CA SER A 62 14.24 -19.22 -24.14
C SER A 62 12.82 -19.73 -24.38
N ILE A 63 12.28 -20.46 -23.40
CA ILE A 63 10.86 -20.88 -23.41
C ILE A 63 9.95 -19.64 -23.44
N TRP A 64 10.32 -18.57 -22.72
CA TRP A 64 9.55 -17.33 -22.68
C TRP A 64 9.50 -16.64 -24.04
N ASP A 65 10.59 -16.67 -24.82
CA ASP A 65 10.57 -16.17 -26.20
C ASP A 65 9.52 -16.93 -27.02
N THR A 66 9.54 -18.26 -26.97
CA THR A 66 8.60 -19.09 -27.73
C THR A 66 7.15 -18.84 -27.31
N PHE A 67 6.90 -18.79 -26.01
CA PHE A 67 5.56 -18.59 -25.46
C PHE A 67 4.99 -17.22 -25.84
N SER A 68 5.72 -16.14 -25.61
CA SER A 68 5.26 -14.77 -25.89
C SER A 68 4.98 -14.54 -27.38
N HIS A 69 5.81 -15.11 -28.28
CA HIS A 69 5.59 -14.99 -29.72
C HIS A 69 4.41 -15.86 -30.21
N LYS A 70 4.20 -17.03 -29.60
CA LYS A 70 3.16 -17.98 -30.03
C LYS A 70 1.77 -17.61 -29.51
N TYR A 71 1.67 -16.93 -28.36
CA TYR A 71 0.40 -16.63 -27.70
C TYR A 71 0.27 -15.14 -27.32
N PRO A 72 0.27 -14.21 -28.29
CA PRO A 72 0.27 -12.76 -28.01
C PRO A 72 -1.03 -12.24 -27.35
N GLY A 73 -2.14 -12.99 -27.46
CA GLY A 73 -3.43 -12.65 -26.87
C GLY A 73 -3.72 -13.31 -25.51
N LEU A 74 -2.81 -14.14 -24.98
CA LEU A 74 -2.95 -14.73 -23.66
C LEU A 74 -2.37 -13.79 -22.59
N SER A 75 -2.78 -12.52 -22.61
CA SER A 75 -2.79 -11.72 -21.40
C SER A 75 -3.96 -12.25 -20.57
N LEU A 76 -3.71 -12.72 -19.35
CA LEU A 76 -4.76 -13.10 -18.40
C LEU A 76 -5.55 -11.83 -18.05
N SER A 77 -6.53 -11.47 -18.87
CA SER A 77 -7.53 -10.43 -18.62
C SER A 77 -8.80 -11.05 -18.09
#